data_AF-A0A1U9JSG0-F1
#
_entry.id   AF-A0A1U9JSG0-F1
#
_cell.length_a   1.000
_cell.length_b   1.000
_cell.length_c   1.000
_cell.angle_alpha   90.00
_cell.angle_beta   90.00
_cell.angle_gamma   90.00
#
_symmetry.space_group_name_H-M   'P 1'
#
loop_
_entity.id
_entity.type
_entity.pdbx_description
1 polymer ?
#
loop_
_entity_poly.entity_id
_entity_poly.type
_entity_poly.pdbx_seq_one_letter_code
_entity_poly.pdbx_strand_id
1 'polypeptide(L)'
;MTKTGRRAASRRKTPNAERDRLCRAVLAAAEAAGGQFGDEGLVSYLQAQAVATPSPFLTLLSKVIQDESEKAPAPVIRVEIVAPQMDDTGRAETEGK
;
A
#
# COMPACT_ATOMS: atom_id res chain seq x y z
N MET A 1 15.19 47.05 16.44
CA MET A 1 14.56 46.14 15.45
C MET A 1 14.70 44.71 15.93
N THR A 2 13.64 44.08 16.44
CA THR A 2 13.61 42.65 16.77
C THR A 2 12.45 42.00 16.03
N LYS A 3 12.78 41.20 15.03
CA LYS A 3 11.85 40.52 14.12
C LYS A 3 11.34 39.26 14.81
N THR A 4 10.23 39.37 15.54
CA THR A 4 9.59 38.22 16.19
C THR A 4 8.99 37.28 15.13
N GLY A 5 9.44 36.03 15.15
CA GLY A 5 9.11 35.01 14.16
C GLY A 5 7.62 34.71 14.06
N ARG A 6 7.12 34.62 12.82
CA ARG A 6 5.82 34.01 12.50
C ARG A 6 5.88 32.54 12.89
N ARG A 7 5.27 32.18 14.03
CA ARG A 7 4.90 30.79 14.31
C ARG A 7 3.95 30.35 13.20
N ALA A 8 4.40 29.43 12.35
CA ALA A 8 3.55 28.76 11.39
C ALA A 8 2.41 28.11 12.18
N ALA A 9 1.22 28.71 12.08
CA ALA A 9 0.01 28.13 12.63
C ALA A 9 -0.13 26.74 12.01
N SER A 10 0.06 25.72 12.83
CA SER A 10 -0.25 24.34 12.47
C SER A 10 -1.65 24.33 11.88
N ARG A 11 -1.71 24.12 10.57
CA ARG A 11 -2.93 24.10 9.77
C ARG A 11 -3.68 22.84 10.21
N ARG A 12 -4.41 22.92 11.32
CA ARG A 12 -5.24 21.83 11.84
C ARG A 12 -6.12 21.40 10.68
N LYS A 13 -5.89 20.19 10.15
CA LYS A 13 -6.73 19.56 9.14
C LYS A 13 -8.13 19.47 9.75
N THR A 14 -9.02 20.37 9.36
CA THR A 14 -10.43 20.24 9.69
C THR A 14 -10.90 18.91 9.09
N PRO A 15 -11.49 17.98 9.88
CA PRO A 15 -12.04 16.74 9.35
C PRO A 15 -13.09 17.09 8.29
N ASN A 16 -12.85 16.69 7.05
CA ASN A 16 -13.83 16.89 5.99
C ASN A 16 -14.85 15.75 6.09
N ALA A 17 -15.99 16.02 6.74
CA ALA A 17 -17.04 15.04 6.99
C ALA A 17 -17.56 14.37 5.69
N GLU A 18 -17.55 15.09 4.57
CA GLU A 18 -17.93 14.53 3.26
C GLU A 18 -16.90 13.52 2.77
N ARG A 19 -15.61 13.85 2.93
CA ARG A 19 -14.52 12.93 2.62
C ARG A 19 -14.61 11.65 3.45
N ASP A 20 -14.90 11.78 4.74
CA ASP A 20 -14.99 10.61 5.63
C ASP A 20 -16.20 9.73 5.28
N ARG A 21 -17.33 10.32 4.88
CA ARG A 21 -18.49 9.56 4.36
C ARG A 21 -18.14 8.82 3.07
N LEU A 22 -17.44 9.48 2.14
CA LEU A 22 -16.98 8.86 0.91
C LEU A 22 -16.04 7.69 1.20
N CYS A 23 -15.04 7.88 2.06
CA CYS A 23 -14.10 6.82 2.44
C CYS A 23 -14.84 5.60 3.04
N ARG A 24 -15.83 5.83 3.91
CA ARG A 24 -16.64 4.73 4.48
C ARG A 24 -17.45 3.98 3.41
N ALA A 25 -18.08 4.70 2.49
CA ALA A 25 -18.83 4.07 1.40
C ALA A 25 -17.93 3.22 0.49
N VAL A 26 -16.72 3.72 0.19
CA VAL A 26 -15.72 2.97 -0.59
C VAL A 26 -15.25 1.72 0.15
N LEU A 27 -14.97 1.81 1.45
CA LEU A 27 -14.56 0.65 2.26
C LEU A 27 -15.66 -0.41 2.31
N ALA A 28 -16.91 -0.02 2.53
CA ALA A 28 -18.04 -0.94 2.54
C ALA A 28 -18.24 -1.64 1.17
N ALA A 29 -18.07 -0.91 0.07
CA ALA A 29 -18.13 -1.48 -1.28
C ALA A 29 -17.00 -2.48 -1.53
N ALA A 30 -15.78 -2.16 -1.09
CA ALA A 30 -14.62 -3.04 -1.23
C ALA A 30 -14.74 -4.31 -0.37
N GLU A 31 -15.30 -4.20 0.85
CA GLU A 31 -15.59 -5.36 1.70
C GLU A 31 -16.61 -6.29 1.05
N ALA A 32 -17.71 -5.73 0.51
CA ALA A 32 -18.72 -6.51 -0.22
C ALA A 32 -18.17 -7.17 -1.49
N ALA A 33 -17.33 -6.45 -2.25
CA ALA A 33 -16.65 -7.00 -3.43
C ALA A 33 -15.70 -8.15 -3.06
N GLY A 34 -15.10 -8.08 -1.87
CA GLY A 34 -14.25 -9.12 -1.32
C GLY A 34 -14.91 -10.49 -1.18
N GLY A 35 -16.21 -10.50 -0.86
CA GLY A 35 -17.02 -11.73 -0.83
C GLY A 35 -17.10 -12.46 -2.17
N GLN A 36 -16.70 -11.83 -3.29
CA GLN A 36 -16.60 -12.48 -4.61
C GLN A 36 -15.28 -13.25 -4.79
N PHE A 37 -14.27 -12.97 -3.96
CA PHE A 37 -12.92 -13.53 -4.08
C PHE A 37 -12.54 -14.44 -2.91
N GLY A 38 -13.25 -14.37 -1.78
CA GLY A 38 -13.05 -15.22 -0.61
C GLY A 38 -13.92 -14.79 0.57
N ASP A 39 -13.76 -15.46 1.71
CA ASP A 39 -14.60 -15.27 2.90
C ASP A 39 -14.08 -14.19 3.86
N GLU A 40 -12.96 -13.54 3.55
CA GLU A 40 -12.32 -12.53 4.41
C GLU A 40 -12.65 -11.08 4.00
N GLY A 41 -13.70 -10.90 3.18
CA GLY A 41 -14.19 -9.58 2.78
C GLY A 41 -13.09 -8.70 2.18
N LEU A 42 -12.86 -7.52 2.76
CA LEU A 42 -11.88 -6.56 2.26
C LEU A 42 -10.48 -7.16 2.07
N VAL A 43 -10.08 -8.12 2.91
CA VAL A 43 -8.78 -8.79 2.78
C VAL A 43 -8.72 -9.59 1.49
N SER A 44 -9.74 -10.40 1.21
CA SER A 44 -9.84 -11.16 -0.04
C SER A 44 -9.87 -10.24 -1.27
N TYR A 45 -10.55 -9.10 -1.18
CA TYR A 45 -10.52 -8.08 -2.24
C TYR A 45 -9.11 -7.56 -2.50
N LEU A 46 -8.39 -7.15 -1.45
CA LEU A 46 -7.04 -6.61 -1.56
C LEU A 46 -6.04 -7.65 -2.05
N GLN A 47 -6.16 -8.91 -1.64
CA GLN A 47 -5.35 -10.02 -2.15
C GLN A 47 -5.58 -10.22 -3.65
N ALA A 48 -6.83 -10.23 -4.11
CA ALA A 48 -7.16 -10.35 -5.53
C ALA A 48 -6.55 -9.19 -6.35
N GLN A 49 -6.62 -7.96 -5.84
CA GLN A 49 -6.02 -6.79 -6.49
C GLN A 49 -4.49 -6.82 -6.48
N ALA A 50 -3.86 -7.36 -5.44
CA ALA A 50 -2.40 -7.51 -5.37
C ALA A 50 -1.88 -8.45 -6.45
N VAL A 51 -2.63 -9.53 -6.73
CA VAL A 51 -2.30 -10.49 -7.79
C VAL A 51 -2.60 -9.91 -9.18
N ALA A 52 -3.77 -9.30 -9.36
CA ALA A 52 -4.19 -8.78 -10.66
C ALA A 52 -3.43 -7.52 -11.08
N THR A 53 -3.09 -6.65 -10.13
CA THR A 53 -2.46 -5.35 -10.37
C THR A 53 -1.34 -5.06 -9.35
N PRO A 54 -0.19 -5.74 -9.46
CA PRO A 54 0.89 -5.62 -8.46
C PRO A 54 1.44 -4.19 -8.32
N SER A 55 1.60 -3.47 -9.43
CA SER A 55 2.22 -2.13 -9.42
C SER A 55 1.37 -1.06 -8.70
N PRO A 56 0.05 -0.94 -8.95
CA PRO A 56 -0.84 -0.13 -8.12
C PRO A 56 -0.87 -0.54 -6.64
N PHE A 57 -0.88 -1.84 -6.35
CA PHE A 57 -0.92 -2.35 -4.98
C PHE A 57 0.34 -1.98 -4.18
N LEU A 58 1.53 -2.11 -4.78
CA LEU A 58 2.79 -1.66 -4.17
C LEU A 58 2.81 -0.16 -3.88
N THR A 59 2.18 0.64 -4.74
CA THR A 59 2.05 2.09 -4.50
C THR A 59 1.20 2.38 -3.26
N LEU A 60 0.11 1.64 -3.05
CA LEU A 60 -0.71 1.76 -1.84
C LEU A 60 0.07 1.33 -0.58
N LEU A 61 0.80 0.21 -0.64
CA LEU A 61 1.65 -0.25 0.47
C LEU A 61 2.67 0.80 0.90
N SER A 62 3.34 1.46 -0.05
CA SER A 62 4.31 2.52 0.29
C SER A 62 3.69 3.71 1.02
N LYS A 63 2.41 4.03 0.76
CA LYS A 63 1.67 5.09 1.48
C LYS A 63 1.30 4.64 2.90
N VAL A 64 0.83 3.41 3.06
CA VAL A 64 0.44 2.86 4.37
C VAL A 64 1.66 2.75 5.29
N ILE A 65 2.80 2.28 4.77
CA ILE A 65 4.05 2.18 5.54
C ILE A 65 4.52 3.57 6.01
N GLN A 66 4.29 4.62 5.24
CA GLN A 66 4.62 6.00 5.63
C GLN A 66 3.71 6.53 6.74
N ASP A 67 2.44 6.14 6.76
CA ASP A 67 1.48 6.56 7.78
C ASP A 67 1.72 5.86 9.14
N GLU A 68 2.23 4.63 9.15
CA GLU A 68 2.54 3.86 10.39
C GLU A 68 3.84 4.29 11.10
N SER A 69 4.70 5.06 10.42
CA SER A 69 5.97 5.52 11.00
C SER A 69 5.80 6.91 11.62
N GLU A 70 5.70 6.99 12.97
CA GLU A 70 5.62 8.25 13.73
C GLU A 70 6.77 9.23 13.42
N LYS A 71 7.90 8.71 12.94
CA LYS A 71 9.03 9.49 12.43
C LYS A 71 8.97 9.43 10.92
N ALA A 72 8.75 10.57 10.25
CA ALA A 72 8.68 10.66 8.79
C ALA A 72 9.82 9.83 8.16
N PRO A 73 9.52 8.65 7.58
CA PRO A 73 10.55 7.84 6.97
C PRO A 73 11.06 8.58 5.73
N ALA A 74 12.32 8.35 5.37
CA ALA A 74 12.87 8.93 4.16
C ALA A 74 11.94 8.62 2.97
N PRO A 75 11.61 9.61 2.12
CA PRO A 75 10.64 9.42 1.06
C PRO A 75 11.07 8.26 0.16
N VAL A 76 10.18 7.29 -0.07
CA VAL A 76 10.42 6.22 -1.04
C VAL A 76 10.41 6.83 -2.44
N ILE A 77 11.59 6.95 -3.05
CA ILE A 77 11.77 7.66 -4.33
C ILE A 77 11.52 6.72 -5.52
N ARG A 78 11.68 5.40 -5.33
CA ARG A 78 11.63 4.42 -6.42
C ARG A 78 11.26 3.04 -5.91
N VAL A 79 10.36 2.37 -6.62
CA VAL A 79 10.03 0.95 -6.44
C VAL A 79 10.24 0.28 -7.79
N GLU A 80 11.11 -0.72 -7.84
CA GLU A 80 11.36 -1.53 -9.04
C GLU A 80 10.98 -2.98 -8.80
N ILE A 81 10.33 -3.59 -9.78
CA ILE A 81 10.06 -5.02 -9.80
C ILE A 81 11.24 -5.68 -10.50
N VAL A 82 12.01 -6.48 -9.77
CA VAL A 82 13.15 -7.24 -10.31
C VAL A 82 12.70 -8.69 -10.47
N ALA A 83 12.95 -9.26 -11.65
CA ALA A 83 12.71 -10.69 -11.87
C ALA A 83 13.60 -11.51 -10.91
N PRO A 84 13.09 -12.60 -10.31
CA PRO A 84 13.92 -13.46 -9.48
C PRO A 84 15.10 -13.96 -10.32
N GLN A 85 16.32 -13.83 -9.78
CA GLN A 85 17.49 -14.46 -10.38
C GLN A 85 17.24 -15.97 -10.32
N MET A 86 17.05 -16.60 -11.49
CA MET A 86 17.07 -18.05 -11.57
C MET A 86 18.51 -18.49 -11.38
N ASP A 87 18.86 -18.89 -10.16
CA ASP A 87 20.07 -19.66 -9.95
C ASP A 87 19.86 -21.02 -10.62
N ASP A 88 20.70 -21.37 -11.58
CA ASP A 88 20.67 -22.61 -12.38
C ASP A 88 20.99 -23.88 -11.55
N THR A 89 20.71 -23.87 -10.24
CA THR A 89 21.04 -24.94 -9.29
C THR A 89 19.94 -26.01 -9.26
N GLY A 90 19.58 -26.53 -10.43
CA GLY A 90 18.48 -27.49 -10.59
C GLY A 90 18.67 -28.55 -11.67
N ARG A 91 19.85 -28.68 -12.29
CA ARG A 91 20.14 -29.79 -13.22
C ARG A 91 21.22 -30.70 -12.65
N ALA A 92 20.86 -31.46 -11.62
CA ALA A 92 21.61 -32.64 -11.20
C ALA A 92 20.78 -33.90 -11.51
N GLU A 93 21.23 -34.60 -12.55
CA GLU A 93 21.31 -36.07 -12.66
C GLU A 93 20.06 -36.91 -12.36
N THR A 94 19.41 -37.38 -13.43
CA THR A 94 18.90 -38.78 -13.47
C THR A 94 19.01 -39.31 -14.91
N GLU A 95 20.20 -39.78 -15.29
CA GLU A 95 20.31 -40.73 -16.41
C GLU A 95 20.74 -42.08 -15.81
N GLY A 96 19.73 -42.89 -15.49
CA GLY A 96 19.87 -44.23 -14.97
C GLY A 96 19.79 -45.26 -16.10
N LYS A 97 20.96 -45.82 -16.42
CA LYS A 97 21.28 -47.20 -16.84
C LYS A 97 20.33 -47.96 -17.76
#